data_AF-A0A9D1N2H1-F1
#
_entry.id   AF-A0A9D1N2H1-F1
#
_cell.length_a   1.000
_cell.length_b   1.000
_cell.length_c   1.000
_cell.angle_alpha   90.00
_cell.angle_beta   90.00
_cell.angle_gamma   90.00
#
_symmetry.space_group_name_H-M   'P 1'
#
loop_
_entity.id
_entity.type
_entity.pdbx_description
1 polymer ?
#
loop_
_entity_poly.entity_id
_entity_poly.type
_entity_poly.pdbx_seq_one_letter_code
_entity_poly.pdbx_strand_id
1 'polypeptide(L)'
;MRKFDTKVQYLKYKVLREVVRLAYADELAERAIDIPKTIIPGKTPTMRCCVYKERAILAERVKLAMGGDRSNPNVIEVLDIACDDCPVSGHVVTEACRGCIAHRCEDACRRGAITFDAHQKAHIDKSRCVECGACARVCPYGAIANQKRPCERACKVRAISRGEDGSARIDNGTCISCGACVYQCPFGAIADKSFLLDVIALLRGSRENAAYKVYAVVAPSISSQFVYARLGQVVEGLRALGFYHVVEAALGADMVAYAEAAELAEKGFLTSSCCPAFVDYIHKQFPTLSEHVSHNLSPAATIARCIKKAEPDARVVFIGPCTAKKMEFQQQAVRPYI
;
A
#
# COMPACT_ATOMS: atom_id res chain seq x y z
N MET A 1 17.54 16.85 -8.16
CA MET A 1 16.08 16.56 -8.08
C MET A 1 15.87 15.28 -7.29
N ARG A 2 14.98 15.28 -6.29
CA ARG A 2 14.76 14.13 -5.39
C ARG A 2 13.95 13.05 -6.14
N LYS A 3 14.52 11.85 -6.35
CA LYS A 3 13.87 10.75 -7.10
C LYS A 3 12.81 9.97 -6.28
N PHE A 4 12.85 10.05 -4.95
CA PHE A 4 11.96 9.33 -4.04
C PHE A 4 11.49 10.23 -2.90
N ASP A 5 10.21 10.17 -2.54
CA ASP A 5 9.61 10.97 -1.47
C ASP A 5 10.19 10.58 -0.11
N THR A 6 10.48 9.30 0.13
CA THR A 6 10.92 8.79 1.43
C THR A 6 12.15 7.89 1.35
N LYS A 7 12.90 7.78 2.45
CA LYS A 7 13.97 6.79 2.59
C LYS A 7 13.44 5.35 2.52
N VAL A 8 12.19 5.11 2.93
CA VAL A 8 11.51 3.82 2.82
C VAL A 8 11.35 3.42 1.35
N GLN A 9 10.86 4.32 0.50
CA GLN A 9 10.73 4.08 -0.94
C GLN A 9 12.09 3.82 -1.59
N TYR A 10 13.11 4.60 -1.23
CA TYR A 10 14.46 4.39 -1.73
C TYR A 10 15.04 3.02 -1.31
N LEU A 11 14.79 2.59 -0.07
CA LEU A 11 15.19 1.26 0.40
C LEU A 11 14.45 0.15 -0.35
N LYS A 12 13.13 0.30 -0.56
CA LYS A 12 12.32 -0.62 -1.38
C LYS A 12 12.90 -0.74 -2.79
N TYR A 13 13.25 0.40 -3.42
CA TYR A 13 13.89 0.41 -4.73
C TYR A 13 15.22 -0.35 -4.75
N LYS A 14 16.10 -0.15 -3.75
CA LYS A 14 17.37 -0.90 -3.67
C LYS A 14 17.15 -2.41 -3.59
N VAL A 15 16.21 -2.86 -2.75
CA VAL A 15 15.88 -4.27 -2.61
C VAL A 15 15.35 -4.84 -3.93
N LEU A 16 14.36 -4.18 -4.54
CA LEU A 16 13.79 -4.63 -5.81
C LEU A 16 14.86 -4.66 -6.91
N ARG A 17 15.74 -3.66 -6.99
CA ARG A 17 16.82 -3.61 -7.98
C ARG A 17 17.77 -4.78 -7.84
N GLU A 18 18.21 -5.12 -6.63
CA GLU A 18 19.12 -6.26 -6.43
C GLU A 18 18.44 -7.60 -6.71
N VAL A 19 17.17 -7.76 -6.31
CA VAL A 19 16.37 -8.96 -6.65
C VAL A 19 16.25 -9.11 -8.16
N VAL A 20 15.89 -8.05 -8.88
CA VAL A 20 15.79 -8.05 -10.35
C VAL A 20 17.15 -8.35 -10.99
N ARG A 21 18.23 -7.73 -10.51
CA ARG A 21 19.59 -7.96 -11.03
C ARG A 21 20.00 -9.44 -10.93
N LEU A 22 19.78 -10.05 -9.77
CA LEU A 22 20.09 -11.47 -9.56
C LEU A 22 19.14 -12.40 -10.32
N ALA A 23 17.87 -12.01 -10.50
CA ALA A 23 16.91 -12.77 -11.30
C ALA A 23 17.28 -12.80 -12.80
N TYR A 24 17.80 -11.70 -13.35
CA TYR A 24 18.31 -11.68 -14.72
C TYR A 24 19.62 -12.46 -14.89
N ALA A 25 20.41 -12.61 -13.82
CA ALA A 25 21.65 -13.38 -13.82
C ALA A 25 21.44 -14.87 -13.51
N ASP A 26 20.21 -15.34 -13.29
CA ASP A 26 19.90 -16.71 -12.84
C ASP A 26 20.55 -17.13 -11.50
N GLU A 27 20.95 -16.15 -10.67
CA GLU A 27 21.66 -16.36 -9.40
C GLU A 27 20.78 -16.08 -8.16
N LEU A 28 19.49 -15.75 -8.35
CA LEU A 28 18.62 -15.30 -7.26
C LEU A 28 18.47 -16.34 -6.14
N ALA A 29 18.30 -17.62 -6.48
CA ALA A 29 18.08 -18.67 -5.50
C ALA A 29 19.26 -18.83 -4.53
N GLU A 30 20.48 -18.67 -5.04
CA GLU A 30 21.71 -18.85 -4.26
C GLU A 30 22.09 -17.57 -3.50
N ARG A 31 21.92 -16.40 -4.14
CA ARG A 31 22.46 -15.13 -3.64
C ARG A 31 21.45 -14.21 -2.97
N ALA A 32 20.16 -14.58 -2.91
CA ALA A 32 19.13 -13.77 -2.24
C ALA A 32 19.49 -13.44 -0.78
N ILE A 33 20.12 -14.39 -0.06
CA ILE A 33 20.53 -14.22 1.34
C ILE A 33 21.64 -13.17 1.53
N ASP A 34 22.40 -12.85 0.47
CA ASP A 34 23.48 -11.87 0.50
C ASP A 34 23.05 -10.46 0.07
N ILE A 35 21.83 -10.30 -0.43
CA ILE A 35 21.27 -8.97 -0.77
C ILE A 35 21.35 -8.00 0.42
N PRO A 36 20.99 -8.37 1.67
CA PRO A 36 21.12 -7.47 2.81
C PRO A 36 22.55 -6.98 3.05
N LYS A 37 23.56 -7.83 2.84
CA LYS A 37 24.98 -7.46 3.00
C LYS A 37 25.46 -6.53 1.89
N THR A 38 24.92 -6.72 0.68
CA THR A 38 25.20 -5.86 -0.48
C THR A 38 24.62 -4.45 -0.29
N ILE A 39 23.39 -4.35 0.24
CA ILE A 39 22.71 -3.06 0.46
C ILE A 39 23.32 -2.30 1.64
N ILE A 40 23.69 -3.01 2.71
CA ILE A 40 24.29 -2.43 3.93
C ILE A 40 25.67 -3.08 4.16
N PRO A 41 26.71 -2.58 3.46
CA PRO A 41 28.06 -3.05 3.65
C PRO A 41 28.61 -2.58 5.02
N GLY A 42 29.56 -3.35 5.57
CA GLY A 42 30.26 -2.99 6.81
C GLY A 42 29.52 -3.38 8.10
N LYS A 43 29.89 -2.72 9.21
CA LYS A 43 29.42 -2.99 10.58
C LYS A 43 28.71 -1.80 11.25
N THR A 44 28.64 -0.65 10.57
CA THR A 44 28.02 0.56 11.12
C THR A 44 26.55 0.65 10.72
N PRO A 45 25.60 0.73 11.67
CA PRO A 45 24.18 0.88 11.36
C PRO A 45 23.87 2.28 10.81
N THR A 46 22.81 2.41 10.02
CA THR A 46 22.46 3.66 9.32
C THR A 46 21.06 4.19 9.62
N MET A 47 20.15 3.33 10.06
CA MET A 47 18.70 3.52 10.18
C MET A 47 18.08 2.85 11.41
N ARG A 48 18.76 1.87 12.04
CA ARG A 48 18.28 1.13 13.21
C ARG A 48 19.38 0.99 14.27
N CYS A 49 19.03 0.36 15.40
CA CYS A 49 19.94 0.18 16.54
C CYS A 49 21.21 -0.61 16.22
N CYS A 50 21.18 -1.56 15.27
CA CYS A 50 22.34 -2.36 14.89
C CYS A 50 22.21 -2.92 13.46
N VAL A 51 23.35 -3.26 12.85
CA VAL A 51 23.39 -3.84 11.49
C VAL A 51 22.66 -5.18 11.40
N TYR A 52 22.63 -5.95 12.49
CA TYR A 52 21.88 -7.21 12.53
C TYR A 52 20.38 -6.97 12.33
N LYS A 53 19.79 -6.00 13.03
CA LYS A 53 18.37 -5.64 12.86
C LYS A 53 18.09 -5.10 11.45
N GLU A 54 18.98 -4.29 10.90
CA GLU A 54 18.82 -3.78 9.53
C GLU A 54 18.84 -4.89 8.48
N ARG A 55 19.78 -5.84 8.61
CA ARG A 55 19.90 -6.97 7.68
C ARG A 55 18.74 -7.94 7.80
N ALA A 56 18.24 -8.19 9.01
CA ALA A 56 17.06 -9.02 9.22
C ALA A 56 15.81 -8.38 8.60
N ILE A 57 15.60 -7.07 8.79
CA ILE A 57 14.51 -6.33 8.12
C ILE A 57 14.67 -6.40 6.59
N LEU A 58 15.89 -6.25 6.08
CA LEU A 58 16.15 -6.36 4.64
C LEU A 58 15.86 -7.76 4.09
N ALA A 59 16.18 -8.83 4.85
CA ALA A 59 15.87 -10.20 4.45
C ALA A 59 14.35 -10.40 4.28
N GLU A 60 13.55 -9.91 5.22
CA GLU A 60 12.08 -9.96 5.09
C GLU A 60 11.57 -9.11 3.91
N ARG A 61 12.21 -7.97 3.62
CA ARG A 61 11.89 -7.20 2.40
C ARG A 61 12.26 -7.93 1.12
N VAL A 62 13.35 -8.70 1.11
CA VAL A 62 13.72 -9.56 -0.02
C VAL A 62 12.65 -10.63 -0.22
N LYS A 63 12.17 -11.27 0.85
CA LYS A 63 11.04 -12.21 0.81
C LYS A 63 9.79 -11.57 0.17
N LEU A 64 9.40 -10.36 0.59
CA LEU A 64 8.29 -9.61 -0.05
C LEU A 64 8.56 -9.26 -1.52
N ALA A 65 9.80 -8.92 -1.86
CA ALA A 65 10.22 -8.63 -3.23
C ALA A 65 10.18 -9.88 -4.14
N MET A 66 10.26 -11.07 -3.55
CA MET A 66 10.15 -12.37 -4.22
C MET A 66 8.71 -12.94 -4.23
N GLY A 67 7.72 -12.18 -3.73
CA GLY A 67 6.30 -12.56 -3.75
C GLY A 67 5.65 -12.66 -2.37
N GLY A 68 6.41 -12.48 -1.29
CA GLY A 68 5.89 -12.48 0.08
C GLY A 68 5.39 -13.83 0.56
N ASP A 69 4.49 -13.81 1.55
CA ASP A 69 3.87 -15.00 2.09
C ASP A 69 2.68 -15.45 1.23
N ARG A 70 2.80 -16.63 0.62
CA ARG A 70 1.73 -17.22 -0.22
C ARG A 70 0.51 -17.66 0.59
N SER A 71 0.65 -17.88 1.90
CA SER A 71 -0.48 -18.24 2.77
C SER A 71 -1.36 -17.03 3.10
N ASN A 72 -0.81 -15.81 2.99
CA ASN A 72 -1.57 -14.58 3.19
C ASN A 72 -2.32 -14.19 1.90
N PRO A 73 -3.66 -14.17 1.88
CA PRO A 73 -4.43 -13.79 0.69
C PRO A 73 -4.28 -12.31 0.32
N ASN A 74 -3.77 -11.48 1.23
CA ASN A 74 -3.58 -10.05 0.99
C ASN A 74 -2.27 -9.78 0.25
N VAL A 75 -2.26 -8.73 -0.58
CA VAL A 75 -1.05 -8.19 -1.21
C VAL A 75 -0.28 -7.25 -0.29
N ILE A 76 -0.86 -6.82 0.82
CA ILE A 76 -0.22 -5.97 1.83
C ILE A 76 0.10 -6.82 3.06
N GLU A 77 1.36 -6.77 3.47
CA GLU A 77 1.89 -7.50 4.62
C GLU A 77 2.54 -6.56 5.63
N VAL A 78 2.58 -7.02 6.89
CA VAL A 78 3.34 -6.36 7.96
C VAL A 78 4.60 -7.16 8.24
N LEU A 79 5.71 -6.45 8.29
CA LEU A 79 7.03 -6.93 8.66
C LEU A 79 7.20 -6.69 10.17
N ASP A 80 6.87 -7.67 11.00
CA ASP A 80 6.84 -7.51 12.46
C ASP A 80 8.15 -6.97 13.01
N ILE A 81 9.30 -7.50 12.56
CA ILE A 81 10.64 -7.05 12.96
C ILE A 81 10.96 -5.58 12.58
N ALA A 82 10.25 -5.03 11.60
CA ALA A 82 10.40 -3.65 11.17
C ALA A 82 9.38 -2.70 11.85
N CYS A 83 8.35 -3.24 12.50
CA CYS A 83 7.40 -2.48 13.28
C CYS A 83 8.10 -1.89 14.52
N ASP A 84 7.75 -0.66 14.86
CA ASP A 84 8.34 0.06 16.00
C ASP A 84 7.45 -0.02 17.24
N ASP A 85 6.40 -0.84 17.20
CA ASP A 85 5.42 -0.98 18.27
C ASP A 85 4.89 0.35 18.80
N CYS A 86 4.70 1.30 17.86
CA CYS A 86 4.25 2.66 18.09
C CYS A 86 3.21 2.74 19.23
N PRO A 87 3.31 3.74 20.11
CA PRO A 87 2.57 3.78 21.37
C PRO A 87 1.06 3.61 21.18
N VAL A 88 0.43 3.10 22.24
CA VAL A 88 -0.99 2.73 22.27
C VAL A 88 -1.86 3.90 21.81
N SER A 89 -2.73 3.63 20.83
CA SER A 89 -3.63 4.61 20.23
C SER A 89 -4.44 5.41 21.25
N GLY A 90 -4.73 6.66 20.88
CA GLY A 90 -5.59 7.58 21.62
C GLY A 90 -4.85 8.77 22.23
N HIS A 91 -5.55 9.49 23.12
CA HIS A 91 -4.98 10.63 23.83
C HIS A 91 -4.07 10.19 24.96
N VAL A 92 -2.86 10.76 25.00
CA VAL A 92 -1.85 10.52 26.01
C VAL A 92 -1.38 11.86 26.56
N VAL A 93 -1.22 11.94 27.87
CA VAL A 93 -0.62 13.10 28.54
C VAL A 93 0.89 12.99 28.43
N THR A 94 1.52 14.03 27.92
CA THR A 94 2.96 14.10 27.71
C THR A 94 3.65 14.85 28.85
N GLU A 95 4.98 14.81 28.86
CA GLU A 95 5.81 15.55 29.82
C GLU A 95 5.59 17.06 29.80
N ALA A 96 5.03 17.60 28.72
CA ALA A 96 4.64 19.01 28.60
C ALA A 96 3.51 19.42 29.58
N CYS A 97 2.85 18.46 30.24
CA CYS A 97 1.81 18.76 31.23
C CYS A 97 2.39 19.54 32.42
N ARG A 98 1.83 20.72 32.70
CA ARG A 98 2.30 21.63 33.77
C ARG A 98 1.52 21.52 35.08
N GLY A 99 0.50 20.68 35.14
CA GLY A 99 -0.34 20.54 36.33
C GLY A 99 -1.08 21.82 36.70
N CYS A 100 -1.76 22.40 35.72
CA CYS A 100 -2.47 23.67 35.92
C CYS A 100 -3.59 23.49 36.93
N ILE A 101 -3.64 24.31 37.98
CA ILE A 101 -4.73 24.30 38.98
C ILE A 101 -6.12 24.50 38.35
N ALA A 102 -6.18 25.16 37.18
CA ALA A 102 -7.44 25.39 36.48
C ALA A 102 -8.10 24.11 35.93
N HIS A 103 -7.41 22.96 35.91
CA HIS A 103 -7.90 21.62 35.53
C HIS A 103 -8.86 21.53 34.33
N ARG A 104 -8.81 22.49 33.39
CA ARG A 104 -9.76 22.59 32.24
C ARG A 104 -9.91 21.30 31.44
N CYS A 105 -8.85 20.49 31.35
CA CYS A 105 -8.89 19.21 30.65
C CYS A 105 -9.80 18.18 31.34
N GLU A 106 -9.84 18.17 32.68
CA GLU A 106 -10.75 17.33 33.47
C GLU A 106 -12.20 17.81 33.31
N ASP A 107 -12.45 19.11 33.50
CA ASP A 107 -13.78 19.71 33.32
C ASP A 107 -14.36 19.48 31.92
N ALA A 108 -13.52 19.55 30.89
CA ALA A 108 -13.92 19.29 29.50
C ALA A 108 -14.27 17.81 29.24
N CYS A 109 -13.85 16.88 30.10
CA CYS A 109 -14.02 15.45 29.89
C CYS A 109 -15.36 14.95 30.44
N ARG A 110 -16.41 14.97 29.59
CA ARG A 110 -17.76 14.47 29.94
C ARG A 110 -17.83 13.00 30.37
N ARG A 111 -16.81 12.20 30.03
CA ARG A 111 -16.73 10.78 30.42
C ARG A 111 -16.01 10.59 31.76
N GLY A 112 -15.47 11.66 32.37
CA GLY A 112 -14.67 11.61 33.58
C GLY A 112 -13.41 10.75 33.43
N ALA A 113 -12.83 10.73 32.23
CA ALA A 113 -11.66 9.91 31.91
C ALA A 113 -10.34 10.58 32.27
N ILE A 114 -10.34 11.79 32.83
CA ILE A 114 -9.13 12.51 33.23
C ILE A 114 -9.13 12.64 34.74
N THR A 115 -7.99 12.37 35.35
CA THR A 115 -7.73 12.56 36.77
C THR A 115 -6.36 13.19 36.97
N PHE A 116 -6.09 13.74 38.14
CA PHE A 116 -4.77 14.27 38.51
C PHE A 116 -4.13 13.42 39.60
N ASP A 117 -2.82 13.16 39.49
CA ASP A 117 -2.05 12.44 40.51
C ASP A 117 -1.54 13.37 41.64
N ALA A 118 -0.81 12.78 42.58
CA ALA A 118 -0.18 13.49 43.70
C ALA A 118 0.83 14.58 43.26
N HIS A 119 1.35 14.50 42.04
CA HIS A 119 2.27 15.48 41.46
C HIS A 119 1.57 16.49 40.54
N GLN A 120 0.23 16.55 40.58
CA GLN A 120 -0.59 17.38 39.71
C GLN A 120 -0.41 17.08 38.21
N LYS A 121 0.00 15.88 37.82
CA LYS A 121 0.00 15.47 36.41
C LYS A 121 -1.35 14.86 36.06
N ALA A 122 -1.89 15.30 34.92
CA ALA A 122 -3.10 14.70 34.36
C ALA A 122 -2.80 13.27 33.87
N HIS A 123 -3.73 12.35 34.12
CA HIS A 123 -3.74 10.98 33.63
C HIS A 123 -5.03 10.72 32.89
N ILE A 124 -4.97 9.95 31.81
CA ILE A 124 -6.15 9.59 31.02
C ILE A 124 -6.43 8.10 31.20
N ASP A 125 -7.58 7.78 31.78
CA ASP A 125 -8.12 6.43 31.82
C ASP A 125 -8.64 6.04 30.44
N LYS A 126 -7.89 5.17 29.76
CA LYS A 126 -8.22 4.69 28.41
C LYS A 126 -9.50 3.86 28.35
N SER A 127 -9.94 3.24 29.46
CA SER A 127 -11.18 2.46 29.49
C SER A 127 -12.43 3.35 29.36
N ARG A 128 -12.33 4.62 29.79
CA ARG A 128 -13.42 5.59 29.78
C ARG A 128 -13.32 6.60 28.62
N CYS A 129 -12.12 6.79 28.08
CA CYS A 129 -11.84 7.72 27.00
C CYS A 129 -12.44 7.24 25.67
N VAL A 130 -13.19 8.12 25.00
CA VAL A 130 -13.79 7.85 23.68
C VAL A 130 -13.09 8.62 22.55
N GLU A 131 -11.85 9.08 22.80
CA GLU A 131 -11.02 9.81 21.84
C GLU A 131 -11.66 11.07 21.22
N CYS A 132 -12.55 11.77 21.94
CA CYS A 132 -13.26 12.94 21.42
C CYS A 132 -12.41 14.22 21.29
N GLY A 133 -11.20 14.23 21.86
CA GLY A 133 -10.27 15.37 21.79
C GLY A 133 -10.67 16.64 22.54
N ALA A 134 -11.74 16.61 23.35
CA ALA A 134 -12.17 17.78 24.12
C ALA A 134 -11.05 18.29 25.05
N CYS A 135 -10.44 17.37 25.82
CA CYS A 135 -9.33 17.67 26.72
C CYS A 135 -8.10 18.23 26.00
N ALA A 136 -7.76 17.72 24.82
CA ALA A 136 -6.63 18.19 24.03
C ALA A 136 -6.84 19.62 23.51
N ARG A 137 -8.06 19.96 23.06
CA ARG A 137 -8.40 21.31 22.55
C ARG A 137 -8.32 22.41 23.61
N VAL A 138 -8.65 22.09 24.86
CA VAL A 138 -8.64 23.07 25.96
C VAL A 138 -7.28 23.19 26.66
N CYS A 139 -6.31 22.32 26.33
CA CYS A 139 -5.00 22.34 26.96
C CYS A 139 -4.13 23.46 26.36
N PRO A 140 -3.79 24.52 27.13
CA PRO A 140 -3.03 25.66 26.59
C PRO A 140 -1.57 25.30 26.27
N TYR A 141 -1.05 24.23 26.87
CA TYR A 141 0.32 23.76 26.69
C TYR A 141 0.45 22.67 25.62
N GLY A 142 -0.66 22.26 24.98
CA GLY A 142 -0.65 21.15 24.02
C GLY A 142 -0.18 19.82 24.63
N ALA A 143 -0.31 19.65 25.94
CA ALA A 143 0.26 18.52 26.68
C ALA A 143 -0.46 17.19 26.43
N ILE A 144 -1.68 17.22 25.89
CA ILE A 144 -2.47 16.03 25.59
C ILE A 144 -2.39 15.77 24.08
N ALA A 145 -1.55 14.82 23.69
CA ALA A 145 -1.32 14.47 22.30
C ALA A 145 -2.19 13.27 21.90
N ASN A 146 -2.78 13.30 20.70
CA ASN A 146 -3.37 12.10 20.10
C ASN A 146 -2.27 11.30 19.40
N GLN A 147 -1.80 10.23 20.05
CA GLN A 147 -0.75 9.35 19.53
C GLN A 147 -1.40 8.14 18.88
N LYS A 148 -1.96 8.33 17.67
CA LYS A 148 -2.49 7.22 16.86
C LYS A 148 -1.42 6.71 15.90
N ARG A 149 -1.31 5.38 15.77
CA ARG A 149 -0.37 4.76 14.81
C ARG A 149 -0.60 5.32 13.40
N PRO A 150 0.47 5.71 12.65
CA PRO A 150 0.30 6.27 11.32
C PRO A 150 -0.48 5.36 10.36
N CYS A 151 -0.25 4.04 10.44
CA CYS A 151 -0.97 3.04 9.66
C CYS A 151 -2.46 2.96 10.02
N GLU A 152 -2.81 2.98 11.30
CA GLU A 152 -4.20 2.97 11.77
C GLU A 152 -4.93 4.26 11.39
N ARG A 153 -4.27 5.42 11.50
CA ARG A 153 -4.82 6.72 11.07
C ARG A 153 -5.09 6.77 9.57
N ALA A 154 -4.25 6.12 8.77
CA ALA A 154 -4.41 6.01 7.33
C ALA A 154 -5.53 5.03 6.93
N CYS A 155 -5.78 3.99 7.73
CA CYS A 155 -6.79 2.98 7.45
C CYS A 155 -8.20 3.47 7.79
N LYS A 156 -8.90 4.05 6.80
CA LYS A 156 -10.27 4.58 6.98
C LYS A 156 -11.32 3.51 7.28
N VAL A 157 -11.10 2.30 6.77
CA VAL A 157 -11.94 1.12 7.03
C VAL A 157 -11.61 0.43 8.37
N ARG A 158 -10.64 0.93 9.13
CA ARG A 158 -10.24 0.41 10.46
C ARG A 158 -9.83 -1.08 10.46
N ALA A 159 -9.26 -1.56 9.35
CA ALA A 159 -8.74 -2.92 9.23
C ALA A 159 -7.37 -3.15 9.89
N ILE A 160 -6.80 -2.15 10.58
CA ILE A 160 -5.48 -2.28 11.23
C ILE A 160 -5.67 -2.16 12.73
N SER A 161 -5.15 -3.14 13.46
CA SER A 161 -5.15 -3.20 14.92
C SER A 161 -3.74 -3.50 15.45
N ARG A 162 -3.60 -3.53 16.79
CA ARG A 162 -2.37 -3.96 17.46
C ARG A 162 -2.44 -5.48 17.70
N GLY A 163 -1.40 -6.20 17.29
CA GLY A 163 -1.20 -7.61 17.61
C GLY A 163 -0.86 -7.83 19.09
N GLU A 164 -0.87 -9.08 19.53
CA GLU A 164 -0.52 -9.47 20.91
C GLU A 164 0.95 -9.16 21.24
N ASP A 165 1.82 -9.33 20.24
CA ASP A 165 3.24 -8.98 20.26
C ASP A 165 3.51 -7.46 20.18
N GLY A 166 2.47 -6.66 19.99
CA GLY A 166 2.55 -5.22 19.82
C GLY A 166 2.70 -4.75 18.37
N SER A 167 2.88 -5.65 17.40
CA SER A 167 3.03 -5.31 15.99
C SER A 167 1.71 -4.80 15.40
N ALA A 168 1.73 -4.34 14.14
CA ALA A 168 0.49 -3.98 13.46
C ALA A 168 -0.11 -5.24 12.82
N ARG A 169 -1.39 -5.53 13.07
CA ARG A 169 -2.11 -6.63 12.44
C ARG A 169 -3.13 -6.10 11.45
N ILE A 170 -3.17 -6.69 10.25
CA ILE A 170 -4.19 -6.37 9.23
C ILE A 170 -5.28 -7.44 9.31
N ASP A 171 -6.52 -7.01 9.50
CA ASP A 171 -7.69 -7.86 9.31
C ASP A 171 -8.03 -7.97 7.82
N ASN A 172 -7.82 -9.15 7.24
CA ASN A 172 -8.09 -9.42 5.83
C ASN A 172 -9.59 -9.41 5.50
N GLY A 173 -10.46 -9.66 6.49
CA GLY A 173 -11.91 -9.55 6.33
C GLY A 173 -12.32 -8.12 5.99
N THR A 174 -11.79 -7.14 6.72
CA THR A 174 -12.13 -5.71 6.56
C THR A 174 -11.24 -4.97 5.56
N CYS A 175 -9.99 -5.40 5.35
CA CYS A 175 -9.03 -4.69 4.50
C CYS A 175 -9.47 -4.62 3.02
N ILE A 176 -9.37 -3.43 2.42
CA ILE A 176 -9.69 -3.14 0.99
C ILE A 176 -8.43 -2.97 0.13
N SER A 177 -7.25 -3.29 0.68
CA SER A 177 -5.96 -3.32 -0.02
C SER A 177 -5.54 -2.01 -0.72
N CYS A 178 -6.02 -0.86 -0.27
CA CYS A 178 -5.78 0.45 -0.89
C CYS A 178 -4.34 0.97 -0.79
N GLY A 179 -3.52 0.41 0.12
CA GLY A 179 -2.10 0.78 0.24
C GLY A 179 -1.81 2.06 1.02
N ALA A 180 -2.82 2.76 1.54
CA ALA A 180 -2.62 3.99 2.32
C ALA A 180 -1.70 3.78 3.54
N CYS A 181 -1.82 2.62 4.19
CA CYS A 181 -0.97 2.24 5.32
C CYS A 181 0.49 1.97 4.92
N VAL A 182 0.74 1.47 3.70
CA VAL A 182 2.09 1.26 3.14
C VAL A 182 2.79 2.60 2.96
N TYR A 183 2.11 3.58 2.37
CA TYR A 183 2.68 4.90 2.14
C TYR A 183 2.92 5.68 3.44
N GLN A 184 2.00 5.57 4.40
CA GLN A 184 2.03 6.35 5.64
C GLN A 184 2.97 5.78 6.71
N CYS A 185 3.40 4.51 6.61
CA CYS A 185 4.25 3.89 7.62
C CYS A 185 5.69 4.46 7.57
N PRO A 186 6.13 5.27 8.55
CA PRO A 186 7.45 5.91 8.50
C PRO A 186 8.59 4.90 8.70
N PHE A 187 8.31 3.75 9.34
CA PHE A 187 9.26 2.66 9.55
C PHE A 187 9.36 1.73 8.33
N GLY A 188 8.42 1.86 7.38
CA GLY A 188 8.30 0.95 6.25
C GLY A 188 7.96 -0.48 6.64
N ALA A 189 7.33 -0.67 7.80
CA ALA A 189 6.96 -1.98 8.33
C ALA A 189 5.79 -2.61 7.56
N ILE A 190 4.95 -1.80 6.91
CA ILE A 190 3.86 -2.29 6.08
C ILE A 190 4.27 -2.13 4.62
N ALA A 191 4.22 -3.20 3.84
CA ALA A 191 4.68 -3.22 2.47
C ALA A 191 3.82 -4.14 1.59
N ASP A 192 3.77 -3.83 0.30
CA ASP A 192 3.09 -4.65 -0.70
C ASP A 192 4.01 -5.69 -1.32
N LYS A 193 3.45 -6.87 -1.64
CA LYS A 193 4.09 -7.95 -2.41
C LYS A 193 4.51 -7.45 -3.79
N SER A 194 5.65 -7.94 -4.25
CA SER A 194 6.16 -7.70 -5.60
C SER A 194 5.77 -8.83 -6.56
N PHE A 195 5.46 -8.46 -7.80
CA PHE A 195 5.21 -9.38 -8.91
C PHE A 195 6.28 -9.24 -10.00
N LEU A 196 7.43 -8.62 -9.67
CA LEU A 196 8.49 -8.37 -10.64
C LEU A 196 9.11 -9.67 -11.18
N LEU A 197 9.22 -10.72 -10.36
CA LEU A 197 9.74 -12.00 -10.81
C LEU A 197 8.81 -12.67 -11.84
N ASP A 198 7.49 -12.56 -11.64
CA ASP A 198 6.50 -13.03 -12.62
C ASP A 198 6.65 -12.27 -13.94
N VAL A 199 6.82 -10.95 -13.88
CA VAL A 199 7.05 -10.12 -15.08
C VAL A 199 8.36 -10.49 -15.79
N ILE A 200 9.45 -10.72 -15.06
CA ILE A 200 10.73 -11.16 -15.65
C ILE A 200 10.56 -12.53 -16.33
N ALA A 201 9.85 -13.46 -15.69
CA ALA A 201 9.57 -14.77 -16.26
C ALA A 201 8.74 -14.66 -17.54
N LEU A 202 7.74 -13.77 -17.59
CA LEU A 202 6.95 -13.48 -18.79
C LEU A 202 7.81 -12.88 -19.91
N LEU A 203 8.64 -11.88 -19.60
CA LEU A 203 9.49 -11.22 -20.60
C LEU A 203 10.52 -12.20 -21.18
N ARG A 204 11.20 -12.98 -20.35
CA ARG A 204 12.17 -13.99 -20.81
C ARG A 204 11.49 -15.14 -21.56
N GLY A 205 10.36 -15.61 -21.04
CA GLY A 205 9.57 -16.69 -21.65
C GLY A 205 8.97 -16.31 -23.01
N SER A 206 8.75 -15.01 -23.26
CA SER A 206 8.28 -14.50 -24.55
C SER A 206 9.27 -14.75 -25.69
N ARG A 207 10.57 -14.95 -25.38
CA ARG A 207 11.68 -15.03 -26.34
C ARG A 207 11.63 -13.87 -27.34
N GLU A 208 11.78 -12.65 -26.83
CA GLU A 208 11.67 -11.41 -27.62
C GLU A 208 10.34 -11.29 -28.37
N ASN A 209 9.26 -11.69 -27.70
CA ASN A 209 7.89 -11.71 -28.23
C ASN A 209 7.65 -12.69 -29.40
N ALA A 210 8.55 -13.64 -29.65
CA ALA A 210 8.37 -14.69 -30.65
C ALA A 210 7.42 -15.80 -30.20
N ALA A 211 7.46 -16.21 -28.92
CA ALA A 211 6.60 -17.26 -28.37
C ALA A 211 5.19 -16.75 -28.04
N TYR A 212 5.13 -15.54 -27.48
CA TYR A 212 3.90 -14.79 -27.21
C TYR A 212 4.27 -13.33 -27.00
N LYS A 213 3.32 -12.41 -27.26
CA LYS A 213 3.56 -10.98 -27.09
C LYS A 213 3.22 -10.53 -25.68
N VAL A 214 4.09 -9.71 -25.08
CA VAL A 214 3.89 -9.14 -23.74
C VAL A 214 3.54 -7.66 -23.86
N TYR A 215 2.32 -7.31 -23.47
CA TYR A 215 1.79 -5.94 -23.48
C TYR A 215 1.97 -5.28 -22.11
N ALA A 216 2.45 -4.04 -22.09
CA ALA A 216 2.42 -3.20 -20.90
C ALA A 216 1.18 -2.31 -20.94
N VAL A 217 0.24 -2.51 -20.01
CA VAL A 217 -0.89 -1.60 -19.81
C VAL A 217 -0.54 -0.61 -18.70
N VAL A 218 -0.32 0.66 -19.06
CA VAL A 218 0.13 1.69 -18.13
C VAL A 218 -1.03 2.53 -17.62
N ALA A 219 -1.04 2.85 -16.32
CA ALA A 219 -2.02 3.74 -15.72
C ALA A 219 -1.79 5.20 -16.17
N PRO A 220 -2.84 6.04 -16.32
CA PRO A 220 -2.72 7.43 -16.77
C PRO A 220 -1.76 8.30 -15.93
N SER A 221 -1.57 7.94 -14.66
CA SER A 221 -0.60 8.58 -13.76
C SER A 221 0.86 8.53 -14.23
N ILE A 222 1.19 7.69 -15.22
CA ILE A 222 2.55 7.59 -15.76
C ILE A 222 3.07 8.93 -16.30
N SER A 223 2.16 9.78 -16.80
CA SER A 223 2.46 11.12 -17.31
C SER A 223 3.08 12.07 -16.28
N SER A 224 2.77 11.90 -14.99
CA SER A 224 3.25 12.77 -13.91
C SER A 224 4.27 12.12 -12.97
N GLN A 225 4.48 10.80 -13.05
CA GLN A 225 5.41 10.10 -12.15
C GLN A 225 6.89 10.34 -12.48
N PHE A 226 7.24 10.48 -13.76
CA PHE A 226 8.62 10.59 -14.20
C PHE A 226 9.03 12.04 -14.49
N VAL A 227 9.16 12.86 -13.44
CA VAL A 227 9.54 14.29 -13.55
C VAL A 227 10.86 14.56 -14.29
N TYR A 228 11.72 13.55 -14.44
CA TYR A 228 13.03 13.66 -15.12
C TYR A 228 13.04 13.15 -16.56
N ALA A 229 11.95 12.56 -17.06
CA ALA A 229 11.87 11.95 -18.37
C ALA A 229 10.59 12.36 -19.09
N ARG A 230 10.66 12.49 -20.42
CA ARG A 230 9.47 12.68 -21.24
C ARG A 230 8.70 11.36 -21.35
N LEU A 231 7.38 11.41 -21.49
CA LEU A 231 6.53 10.22 -21.61
C LEU A 231 7.02 9.27 -22.72
N GLY A 232 7.40 9.80 -23.88
CA GLY A 232 7.96 8.99 -24.97
C GLY A 232 9.24 8.23 -24.58
N GLN A 233 10.11 8.81 -23.75
CA GLN A 233 11.31 8.10 -23.26
C GLN A 233 10.95 6.97 -22.31
N VAL A 234 9.89 7.12 -21.52
CA VAL A 234 9.39 6.06 -20.63
C VAL A 234 8.80 4.91 -21.45
N VAL A 235 8.01 5.23 -22.48
CA VAL A 235 7.43 4.24 -23.41
C VAL A 235 8.53 3.48 -24.16
N GLU A 236 9.52 4.18 -24.71
CA GLU A 236 10.67 3.54 -25.36
C GLU A 236 11.51 2.71 -24.37
N GLY A 237 11.64 3.17 -23.13
CA GLY A 237 12.27 2.39 -22.06
C GLY A 237 11.54 1.07 -21.80
N LEU A 238 10.20 1.06 -21.79
CA LEU A 238 9.42 -0.17 -21.66
C LEU A 238 9.61 -1.09 -22.88
N ARG A 239 9.64 -0.55 -24.11
CA ARG A 239 9.94 -1.34 -25.31
C ARG A 239 11.34 -1.97 -25.24
N ALA A 240 12.33 -1.20 -24.83
CA ALA A 240 13.71 -1.67 -24.65
C ALA A 240 13.85 -2.74 -23.55
N LEU A 241 12.92 -2.79 -22.58
CA LEU A 241 12.85 -3.87 -21.58
C LEU A 241 12.27 -5.18 -22.13
N GLY A 242 11.73 -5.18 -23.36
CA GLY A 242 11.20 -6.36 -24.03
C GLY A 242 9.68 -6.41 -24.17
N PHE A 243 8.95 -5.38 -23.75
CA PHE A 243 7.51 -5.31 -24.00
C PHE A 243 7.22 -5.08 -25.49
N TYR A 244 6.30 -5.87 -26.07
CA TYR A 244 5.88 -5.76 -27.47
C TYR A 244 5.25 -4.41 -27.77
N HIS A 245 4.30 -4.00 -26.92
CA HIS A 245 3.61 -2.72 -27.06
C HIS A 245 3.20 -2.16 -25.71
N VAL A 246 3.15 -0.83 -25.61
CA VAL A 246 2.66 -0.11 -24.44
C VAL A 246 1.30 0.49 -24.77
N VAL A 247 0.30 0.18 -23.96
CA VAL A 247 -1.09 0.65 -24.13
C VAL A 247 -1.49 1.41 -22.88
N GLU A 248 -2.08 2.58 -23.04
CA GLU A 248 -2.55 3.34 -21.87
C GLU A 248 -3.94 2.86 -21.45
N ALA A 249 -4.13 2.66 -20.14
CA ALA A 249 -5.41 2.29 -19.56
C ALA A 249 -6.47 3.39 -19.69
N ALA A 250 -6.09 4.61 -20.14
CA ALA A 250 -7.01 5.70 -20.48
C ALA A 250 -8.01 5.29 -21.57
N LEU A 251 -7.57 4.53 -22.58
CA LEU A 251 -8.49 3.97 -23.59
C LEU A 251 -9.54 3.04 -22.97
N GLY A 252 -9.11 2.23 -21.99
CA GLY A 252 -10.03 1.43 -21.19
C GLY A 252 -10.97 2.28 -20.33
N ALA A 253 -10.53 3.46 -19.90
CA ALA A 253 -11.35 4.38 -19.12
C ALA A 253 -12.43 5.02 -19.99
N ASP A 254 -12.13 5.40 -21.23
CA ASP A 254 -13.14 5.90 -22.18
C ASP A 254 -14.19 4.83 -22.49
N MET A 255 -13.76 3.58 -22.73
CA MET A 255 -14.67 2.45 -22.94
C MET A 255 -15.60 2.21 -21.74
N VAL A 256 -15.05 2.23 -20.52
CA VAL A 256 -15.82 2.02 -19.29
C VAL A 256 -16.74 3.21 -19.03
N ALA A 257 -16.28 4.45 -19.23
CA ALA A 257 -17.09 5.64 -19.04
C ALA A 257 -18.31 5.65 -19.97
N TYR A 258 -18.14 5.24 -21.23
CA TYR A 258 -19.25 5.13 -22.18
C TYR A 258 -20.28 4.07 -21.72
N ALA A 259 -19.82 2.90 -21.28
CA ALA A 259 -20.69 1.83 -20.80
C ALA A 259 -21.37 2.18 -19.46
N GLU A 260 -20.64 2.77 -18.51
CA GLU A 260 -21.18 3.24 -17.23
C GLU A 260 -22.18 4.39 -17.42
N ALA A 261 -21.97 5.26 -18.42
CA ALA A 261 -22.93 6.33 -18.73
C ALA A 261 -24.27 5.79 -19.23
N ALA A 262 -24.25 4.75 -20.07
CA ALA A 262 -25.47 4.07 -20.50
C ALA A 262 -26.18 3.39 -19.33
N GLU A 263 -25.43 2.67 -18.48
CA GLU A 263 -25.99 2.02 -17.28
C GLU A 263 -26.58 3.04 -16.29
N LEU A 264 -25.91 4.19 -16.11
CA LEU A 264 -26.39 5.27 -15.26
C LEU A 264 -27.69 5.87 -15.81
N ALA A 265 -27.80 6.06 -17.13
CA ALA A 265 -29.02 6.56 -17.75
C ALA A 265 -30.22 5.63 -17.54
N GLU A 266 -29.99 4.32 -17.49
CA GLU A 266 -31.04 3.31 -17.22
C GLU A 266 -31.40 3.22 -15.73
N LYS A 267 -30.41 3.19 -14.83
CA LYS A 267 -30.62 2.95 -13.39
C LYS A 267 -30.90 4.22 -12.58
N GLY A 268 -30.54 5.40 -13.10
CA GLY A 268 -30.64 6.69 -12.42
C GLY A 268 -29.59 6.91 -11.32
N PHE A 269 -29.29 5.90 -10.49
CA PHE A 269 -28.24 5.95 -9.48
C PHE A 269 -27.23 4.80 -9.66
N LEU A 270 -25.96 5.16 -9.78
CA LEU A 270 -24.86 4.22 -10.01
C LEU A 270 -23.60 4.69 -9.26
N THR A 271 -22.84 3.73 -8.76
CA THR A 271 -21.51 3.92 -8.19
C THR A 271 -20.47 3.27 -9.11
N SER A 272 -19.33 3.94 -9.28
CA SER A 272 -18.28 3.51 -10.21
C SER A 272 -17.65 2.17 -9.81
N SER A 273 -17.28 1.33 -10.78
CA SER A 273 -16.57 0.06 -10.53
C SER A 273 -15.06 0.12 -10.78
N CYS A 274 -14.53 1.26 -11.24
CA CYS A 274 -13.15 1.39 -11.73
C CYS A 274 -12.06 1.23 -10.64
N CYS A 275 -12.38 1.55 -9.38
CA CYS A 275 -11.47 1.47 -8.23
C CYS A 275 -11.77 0.21 -7.39
N PRO A 276 -10.90 -0.83 -7.43
CA PRO A 276 -11.17 -2.07 -6.71
C PRO A 276 -11.26 -1.89 -5.19
N ALA A 277 -10.49 -0.95 -4.61
CA ALA A 277 -10.58 -0.63 -3.20
C ALA A 277 -11.94 -0.02 -2.80
N PHE A 278 -12.55 0.76 -3.71
CA PHE A 278 -13.86 1.36 -3.47
C PHE A 278 -14.98 0.32 -3.63
N VAL A 279 -14.88 -0.56 -4.62
CA VAL A 279 -15.80 -1.69 -4.80
C VAL A 279 -15.78 -2.60 -3.57
N ASP A 280 -14.58 -3.01 -3.11
CA ASP A 280 -14.43 -3.80 -1.89
C ASP A 280 -14.96 -3.07 -0.64
N TYR A 281 -14.80 -1.74 -0.59
CA TYR A 281 -15.33 -0.92 0.49
C TYR A 281 -16.85 -0.96 0.55
N ILE A 282 -17.53 -0.83 -0.59
CA ILE A 282 -19.00 -0.96 -0.66
C ILE A 282 -19.41 -2.36 -0.21
N HIS A 283 -18.83 -3.41 -0.78
CA HIS A 283 -19.22 -4.79 -0.44
C HIS A 283 -19.03 -5.13 1.04
N LYS A 284 -17.98 -4.61 1.68
CA LYS A 284 -17.65 -4.93 3.08
C LYS A 284 -18.35 -4.04 4.09
N GLN A 285 -18.53 -2.74 3.79
CA GLN A 285 -19.00 -1.75 4.78
C GLN A 285 -20.42 -1.26 4.48
N PHE A 286 -20.86 -1.32 3.23
CA PHE A 286 -22.20 -0.88 2.79
C PHE A 286 -22.85 -1.92 1.86
N PRO A 287 -23.10 -3.17 2.31
CA PRO A 287 -23.59 -4.24 1.44
C PRO A 287 -24.89 -3.88 0.71
N THR A 288 -25.75 -3.06 1.33
CA THR A 288 -27.00 -2.56 0.75
C THR A 288 -26.81 -1.69 -0.50
N LEU A 289 -25.62 -1.13 -0.72
CA LEU A 289 -25.28 -0.36 -1.92
C LEU A 289 -24.62 -1.21 -3.02
N SER A 290 -24.37 -2.50 -2.78
CA SER A 290 -23.65 -3.36 -3.74
C SER A 290 -24.36 -3.48 -5.08
N GLU A 291 -25.68 -3.46 -5.11
CA GLU A 291 -26.48 -3.54 -6.35
C GLU A 291 -26.34 -2.29 -7.24
N HIS A 292 -25.87 -1.18 -6.65
CA HIS A 292 -25.62 0.07 -7.33
C HIS A 292 -24.18 0.18 -7.83
N VAL A 293 -23.32 -0.82 -7.63
CA VAL A 293 -21.98 -0.85 -8.23
C VAL A 293 -22.11 -1.24 -9.69
N SER A 294 -21.45 -0.50 -10.59
CA SER A 294 -21.43 -0.87 -12.01
C SER A 294 -20.92 -2.29 -12.21
N HIS A 295 -21.57 -3.03 -13.10
CA HIS A 295 -21.16 -4.38 -13.49
C HIS A 295 -20.01 -4.37 -14.51
N ASN A 296 -19.57 -3.19 -14.95
CA ASN A 296 -18.46 -3.06 -15.87
C ASN A 296 -17.13 -3.44 -15.22
N LEU A 297 -16.23 -4.02 -16.01
CA LEU A 297 -14.85 -4.26 -15.60
C LEU A 297 -14.11 -2.92 -15.44
N SER A 298 -13.07 -2.89 -14.62
CA SER A 298 -12.25 -1.69 -14.49
C SER A 298 -11.52 -1.35 -15.81
N PRO A 299 -11.06 -0.09 -15.98
CA PRO A 299 -10.35 0.34 -17.19
C PRO A 299 -9.19 -0.58 -17.60
N ALA A 300 -8.40 -1.02 -16.62
CA ALA A 300 -7.27 -1.91 -16.84
C ALA A 300 -7.72 -3.31 -17.33
N ALA A 301 -8.77 -3.86 -16.73
CA ALA A 301 -9.33 -5.15 -17.11
C ALA A 301 -10.05 -5.09 -18.47
N THR A 302 -10.75 -3.99 -18.75
CA THR A 302 -11.46 -3.75 -20.02
C THR A 302 -10.49 -3.69 -21.19
N ILE A 303 -9.41 -2.90 -21.09
CA ILE A 303 -8.42 -2.83 -22.17
C ILE A 303 -7.65 -4.15 -22.33
N ALA A 304 -7.33 -4.84 -21.22
CA ALA A 304 -6.69 -6.16 -21.27
C ALA A 304 -7.56 -7.20 -21.98
N ARG A 305 -8.87 -7.20 -21.72
CA ARG A 305 -9.85 -8.02 -22.44
C ARG A 305 -9.88 -7.70 -23.93
N CYS A 306 -9.81 -6.43 -24.33
CA CYS A 306 -9.75 -6.05 -25.73
C CYS A 306 -8.46 -6.54 -26.41
N ILE A 307 -7.31 -6.42 -25.74
CA ILE A 307 -6.02 -6.93 -26.24
C ILE A 307 -6.12 -8.44 -26.47
N LYS A 308 -6.64 -9.20 -25.50
CA LYS A 308 -6.77 -10.67 -25.64
C LYS A 308 -7.80 -11.12 -26.66
N LYS A 309 -8.82 -10.31 -26.96
CA LYS A 309 -9.73 -10.60 -28.08
C LYS A 309 -9.03 -10.49 -29.43
N ALA A 310 -8.14 -9.51 -29.58
CA ALA A 310 -7.35 -9.34 -30.80
C ALA A 310 -6.20 -10.36 -30.89
N GLU A 311 -5.56 -10.66 -29.75
CA GLU A 311 -4.44 -11.58 -29.63
C GLU A 311 -4.62 -12.53 -28.42
N PRO A 312 -5.22 -13.70 -28.62
CA PRO A 312 -5.57 -14.63 -27.53
C PRO A 312 -4.39 -15.05 -26.64
N ASP A 313 -3.22 -15.27 -27.25
CA ASP A 313 -2.01 -15.71 -26.56
C ASP A 313 -1.23 -14.57 -25.89
N ALA A 314 -1.69 -13.33 -26.01
CA ALA A 314 -1.02 -12.18 -25.42
C ALA A 314 -0.98 -12.28 -23.88
N ARG A 315 0.14 -11.84 -23.31
CA ARG A 315 0.34 -11.65 -21.87
C ARG A 315 0.26 -10.16 -21.56
N VAL A 316 -0.47 -9.79 -20.52
CA VAL A 316 -0.72 -8.38 -20.19
C VAL A 316 -0.16 -8.09 -18.81
N VAL A 317 0.67 -7.06 -18.70
CA VAL A 317 1.22 -6.58 -17.44
C VAL A 317 0.67 -5.19 -17.17
N PHE A 318 -0.11 -5.05 -16.10
CA PHE A 318 -0.57 -3.73 -15.65
C PHE A 318 0.51 -3.03 -14.82
N ILE A 319 0.81 -1.78 -15.16
CA ILE A 319 1.80 -0.93 -14.49
C ILE A 319 1.08 0.31 -13.97
N GLY A 320 0.92 0.42 -12.64
CA GLY A 320 0.22 1.54 -12.02
C GLY A 320 0.54 1.74 -10.54
N PRO A 321 0.06 2.84 -9.94
CA PRO A 321 0.41 3.27 -8.59
C PRO A 321 -0.40 2.57 -7.48
N CYS A 322 -1.33 1.69 -7.83
CA CYS A 322 -2.33 1.17 -6.91
C CYS A 322 -2.01 -0.26 -6.46
N THR A 323 -1.95 -0.49 -5.15
CA THR A 323 -1.83 -1.86 -4.59
C THR A 323 -3.13 -2.65 -4.72
N ALA A 324 -4.30 -2.01 -4.69
CA ALA A 324 -5.58 -2.71 -4.82
C ALA A 324 -5.78 -3.31 -6.22
N LYS A 325 -5.16 -2.71 -7.26
CA LYS A 325 -5.08 -3.34 -8.60
C LYS A 325 -4.36 -4.69 -8.56
N LYS A 326 -3.47 -4.91 -7.57
CA LYS A 326 -2.83 -6.21 -7.36
C LYS A 326 -3.76 -7.27 -6.76
N MET A 327 -4.80 -6.84 -6.03
CA MET A 327 -5.86 -7.75 -5.61
C MET A 327 -6.85 -8.02 -6.74
N GLU A 328 -7.16 -7.01 -7.54
CA GLU A 328 -8.12 -7.13 -8.63
C GLU A 328 -7.74 -8.22 -9.62
N PHE A 329 -6.47 -8.33 -10.05
CA PHE A 329 -6.06 -9.39 -10.97
C PHE A 329 -6.17 -10.80 -10.38
N GLN A 330 -6.25 -10.94 -9.05
CA GLN A 330 -6.42 -12.25 -8.41
C GLN A 330 -7.88 -12.71 -8.45
N GLN A 331 -8.83 -11.80 -8.72
CA GLN A 331 -10.24 -12.13 -8.83
C GLN A 331 -10.50 -12.98 -10.08
N GLN A 332 -11.37 -13.98 -9.96
CA GLN A 332 -11.70 -14.91 -11.06
C GLN A 332 -12.20 -14.19 -12.32
N ALA A 333 -12.91 -13.06 -12.16
CA ALA A 333 -13.45 -12.28 -13.27
C ALA A 333 -12.37 -11.52 -14.06
N VAL A 334 -11.20 -11.25 -13.48
CA VAL A 334 -10.15 -10.40 -14.08
C VAL A 334 -8.89 -11.18 -14.41
N ARG A 335 -8.56 -12.21 -13.61
CA ARG A 335 -7.39 -13.09 -13.78
C ARG A 335 -7.17 -13.66 -15.18
N PRO A 336 -8.21 -13.98 -15.99
CA PRO A 336 -7.99 -14.42 -17.37
C PRO A 336 -7.37 -13.36 -18.28
N TYR A 337 -7.50 -12.07 -17.91
CA TYR A 337 -7.14 -10.95 -18.76
C TYR A 337 -5.77 -10.33 -18.45
N ILE A 338 -5.38 -10.28 -17.18
CA ILE A 338 -4.15 -9.66 -16.66
C ILE A 338 -3.40 -10.72 -15.85
#